data_AF-A0A7G8EBH6-F1
#
_entry.id   AF-A0A7G8EBH6-F1
#
_cell.length_a   1.000
_cell.length_b   1.000
_cell.length_c   1.000
_cell.angle_alpha   90.00
_cell.angle_beta   90.00
_cell.angle_gamma   90.00
#
_symmetry.space_group_name_H-M   'P 1'
#
loop_
_entity.id
_entity.type
_entity.pdbx_description
1 polymer ?
#
loop_
_entity_poly.entity_id
_entity_poly.type
_entity_poly.pdbx_seq_one_letter_code
_entity_poly.pdbx_strand_id
1 'polypeptide(L)' 'MGEARRRASQGLPPRQKKIDPKDSERFLAWLPLTRSQASQFVSITTRGAWVGIGALVVFWVVVRFVGPTAGWWTLADTP' A
#
# COMPACT_ATOMS: atom_id res chain seq x y z
N MET A 1 9.97 19.14 22.27
CA MET A 1 9.60 17.82 22.86
C MET A 1 8.88 17.91 24.23
N GLY A 2 8.13 18.99 24.52
CA GLY A 2 7.60 19.22 25.89
C GLY A 2 6.10 18.96 26.09
N GLU A 3 5.29 19.03 25.04
CA GLU A 3 3.82 18.97 25.16
C GLU A 3 3.26 17.54 25.32
N ALA A 4 3.92 16.55 24.71
CA ALA A 4 3.57 15.14 24.86
C ALA A 4 3.85 14.64 26.28
N ARG A 5 5.01 15.01 26.85
CA ARG A 5 5.36 14.70 28.25
C ARG A 5 4.44 15.42 29.24
N ARG A 6 4.07 16.69 28.97
CA ARG A 6 3.14 17.45 29.82
C ARG A 6 1.73 16.83 29.88
N ARG A 7 1.23 16.26 28.78
CA ARG A 7 -0.07 15.57 28.77
C ARG A 7 -0.02 14.18 29.41
N ALA A 8 1.09 13.47 29.22
CA ALA A 8 1.33 12.21 29.93
C ALA A 8 1.36 12.40 31.46
N SER A 9 2.02 13.47 31.96
CA SER A 9 2.02 13.80 33.40
C SER A 9 0.66 14.27 33.93
N GLN A 10 -0.24 14.71 33.06
CA GLN A 10 -1.61 15.09 33.42
C GLN A 10 -2.62 13.94 33.26
N GLY A 11 -2.17 12.74 32.84
CA GLY A 11 -3.05 11.61 32.57
C GLY A 11 -3.99 11.80 31.38
N LEU A 12 -3.77 12.83 30.56
CA LEU A 12 -4.60 13.08 29.38
C LEU A 12 -4.17 12.15 28.23
N PRO A 13 -5.12 11.59 27.47
CA PRO A 13 -4.81 10.78 26.31
C PRO A 13 -4.00 11.58 25.26
N PRO A 14 -3.18 10.89 24.45
CA PRO A 14 -2.46 11.51 23.34
C PRO A 14 -3.43 12.27 22.43
N ARG A 15 -2.97 13.35 21.77
CA ARG A 15 -3.85 14.08 20.83
C ARG A 15 -4.20 13.09 19.74
N GLN A 16 -5.46 12.69 19.65
CA GLN A 16 -5.93 11.96 18.49
C GLN A 16 -5.73 12.89 17.28
N LYS A 17 -5.04 12.39 16.27
CA LYS A 17 -4.85 13.08 15.01
C LYS A 17 -6.24 13.36 14.44
N LYS A 18 -6.69 14.61 14.48
CA LYS A 18 -7.94 15.02 13.83
C LYS A 18 -7.79 14.65 12.34
N ILE A 19 -8.69 13.81 11.85
CA ILE A 19 -8.82 13.55 10.42
C ILE A 19 -9.27 14.88 9.81
N ASP A 20 -8.47 15.44 8.91
CA ASP A 20 -8.73 16.75 8.34
C ASP A 20 -10.02 16.72 7.51
N PRO A 21 -10.99 17.64 7.72
CA PRO A 21 -12.27 17.64 7.01
C PRO A 21 -12.15 17.85 5.49
N LYS A 22 -10.95 18.17 4.96
CA LYS A 22 -10.65 18.19 3.51
C LYS A 22 -10.75 16.82 2.83
N ASP A 23 -10.70 15.73 3.59
CA ASP A 23 -10.96 14.37 3.07
C ASP A 23 -12.44 14.14 2.71
N SER A 24 -13.33 15.04 3.15
CA SER A 24 -14.78 14.97 2.93
C SER A 24 -15.29 15.90 1.81
N GLU A 25 -14.41 16.68 1.16
CA GLU A 25 -14.80 17.53 0.02
C GLU A 25 -15.20 16.64 -1.17
N ARG A 26 -16.49 16.63 -1.48
CA ARG A 26 -17.06 16.00 -2.68
C ARG A 26 -16.45 16.67 -3.91
N PHE A 27 -15.70 15.93 -4.73
CA PHE A 27 -15.08 16.45 -5.96
C PHE A 27 -16.13 17.00 -6.96
N LEU A 28 -17.35 16.44 -6.98
CA LEU A 28 -18.51 16.98 -7.69
C LEU A 28 -19.78 16.74 -6.87
N ALA A 29 -20.61 17.77 -6.70
CA ALA A 29 -21.82 17.73 -5.86
C ALA A 29 -22.93 16.77 -6.36
N TRP A 30 -22.89 16.40 -7.65
CA TRP A 30 -23.89 15.55 -8.31
C TRP A 30 -23.57 14.04 -8.22
N LEU A 31 -22.31 13.68 -7.96
CA LEU A 31 -21.88 12.28 -7.95
C LEU A 31 -21.71 11.80 -6.50
N PRO A 32 -22.41 10.74 -6.06
CA PRO A 32 -22.31 10.21 -4.70
C PRO A 32 -21.01 9.40 -4.47
N LEU A 33 -19.88 9.91 -4.97
CA LEU A 33 -18.55 9.37 -4.77
C LEU A 33 -17.80 10.32 -3.85
N THR A 34 -17.72 9.95 -2.57
CA THR A 34 -16.95 10.74 -1.61
C THR A 34 -15.46 10.62 -1.93
N ARG A 35 -14.70 11.71 -1.81
CA ARG A 35 -13.24 11.73 -2.01
C ARG A 35 -12.52 10.67 -1.17
N SER A 36 -13.08 10.35 0.00
CA SER A 36 -12.62 9.26 0.86
C SER A 36 -12.73 7.88 0.19
N GLN A 37 -13.82 7.56 -0.51
CA GLN A 37 -13.99 6.27 -1.20
C GLN A 37 -13.07 6.13 -2.41
N ALA A 38 -12.92 7.20 -3.19
CA ALA A 38 -12.03 7.19 -4.35
C ALA A 38 -10.55 7.04 -3.92
N SER A 39 -10.13 7.78 -2.89
CA SER A 39 -8.76 7.66 -2.36
C SER A 39 -8.49 6.29 -1.74
N GLN A 40 -9.47 5.71 -1.03
CA GLN A 40 -9.39 4.34 -0.53
C GLN A 40 -9.25 3.33 -1.68
N PHE A 41 -10.08 3.43 -2.71
CA PHE A 41 -10.01 2.55 -3.88
C PHE A 41 -8.66 2.63 -4.59
N VAL A 42 -8.16 3.84 -4.85
CA VAL A 42 -6.84 4.06 -5.44
C VAL A 42 -5.76 3.48 -4.53
N SER A 43 -5.82 3.72 -3.21
CA SER A 43 -4.81 3.19 -2.27
C SER A 43 -4.74 1.66 -2.28
N ILE A 44 -5.90 0.98 -2.30
CA ILE A 44 -5.98 -0.49 -2.33
C ILE A 44 -5.45 -0.99 -3.67
N THR A 45 -5.85 -0.37 -4.78
CA THR A 45 -5.45 -0.79 -6.13
C THR A 45 -3.96 -0.56 -6.35
N THR A 46 -3.42 0.58 -5.95
CA THR A 46 -1.98 0.88 -6.02
C THR A 46 -1.20 -0.11 -5.18
N ARG A 47 -1.64 -0.41 -3.95
CA ARG A 47 -0.98 -1.41 -3.11
C ARG A 47 -1.04 -2.80 -3.75
N GLY A 48 -2.18 -3.19 -4.33
CA GLY A 48 -2.33 -4.42 -5.08
C GLY A 48 -1.42 -4.49 -6.30
N ALA A 49 -1.25 -3.39 -7.04
CA ALA A 49 -0.34 -3.31 -8.18
C ALA A 49 1.11 -3.55 -7.76
N TRP A 50 1.56 -2.96 -6.66
CA TRP A 50 2.91 -3.23 -6.12
C TRP A 50 3.10 -4.69 -5.71
N VAL A 51 2.09 -5.31 -5.11
CA VAL A 51 2.11 -6.75 -4.80
C VAL A 51 2.19 -7.58 -6.07
N GLY A 52 1.41 -7.25 -7.11
CA GLY A 52 1.43 -7.93 -8.40
C GLY A 52 2.77 -7.82 -9.11
N ILE A 53 3.37 -6.62 -9.13
CA ILE A 53 4.71 -6.41 -9.68
C ILE A 53 5.74 -7.25 -8.92
N GLY A 54 5.71 -7.21 -7.58
CA GLY A 54 6.60 -8.01 -6.75
C GLY A 54 6.45 -9.52 -7.02
N ALA A 55 5.21 -10.01 -7.09
CA ALA A 55 4.92 -11.41 -7.40
C ALA A 55 5.44 -11.80 -8.80
N LEU A 56 5.28 -10.93 -9.80
CA LEU A 56 5.77 -11.18 -11.16
C LEU A 56 7.29 -11.27 -11.20
N VAL A 57 7.99 -10.38 -10.49
CA VAL A 57 9.46 -10.41 -10.39
C VAL A 57 9.92 -11.69 -9.69
N VAL A 58 9.30 -12.07 -8.57
CA VAL A 58 9.62 -13.32 -7.87
C VAL A 58 9.39 -14.51 -8.78
N PHE A 59 8.24 -14.57 -9.44
CA PHE A 59 7.92 -15.64 -10.40
C PHE A 59 8.96 -15.72 -11.51
N TRP A 60 9.34 -14.58 -12.09
CA TRP A 60 10.37 -14.52 -13.12
C TRP A 60 11.72 -15.06 -12.62
N VAL A 61 12.14 -14.70 -11.40
CA VAL A 61 13.38 -15.23 -10.80
C VAL A 61 13.30 -16.74 -10.58
N VAL A 62 12.17 -17.24 -10.08
CA VAL A 62 11.97 -18.69 -9.87
C VAL A 62 12.05 -19.42 -11.20
N VAL A 63 11.36 -18.94 -12.23
CA VAL A 63 11.37 -19.54 -13.57
C VAL A 63 12.77 -19.52 -14.18
N ARG A 64 13.49 -18.40 -14.04
CA ARG A 64 14.73 -18.17 -14.77
C ARG A 64 15.98 -18.68 -14.07
N PHE A 65 15.97 -18.79 -12.74
CA PHE A 65 17.14 -19.17 -11.94
C PHE A 65 16.86 -20.40 -11.08
N VAL A 66 15.80 -20.41 -10.28
CA VAL A 66 15.54 -21.52 -9.34
C VAL A 66 15.23 -22.81 -10.08
N GLY A 67 14.35 -22.78 -11.08
CA GLY A 67 14.02 -23.95 -11.88
C GLY A 67 15.24 -24.59 -12.55
N PRO A 68 16.05 -23.84 -13.31
CA PRO A 68 17.26 -24.37 -13.93
C PRO A 68 18.32 -24.85 -12.93
N THR A 69 18.54 -24.13 -11.83
CA THR A 69 19.55 -24.51 -10.82
C THR A 69 19.13 -25.70 -9.97
N ALA A 70 17.82 -25.86 -9.74
CA ALA A 70 17.24 -27.03 -9.07
C ALA A 70 17.05 -28.24 -10.03
N GLY A 71 17.29 -28.06 -11.33
CA GLY A 71 17.15 -29.12 -12.33
C GLY A 71 15.69 -29.48 -12.69
N TRP A 72 14.72 -28.61 -12.40
CA TRP A 72 13.30 -28.86 -12.69
C TRP A 72 12.96 -28.71 -14.17
N TRP A 73 13.62 -27.78 -14.87
CA TRP A 73 13.52 -27.60 -16.32
C TRP A 73 14.76 -26.91 -16.85
N THR A 74 15.01 -27.06 -18.14
CA THR A 74 16.04 -26.32 -18.88
C THR A 74 15.39 -25.28 -19.76
N LEU A 75 16.14 -24.23 -20.09
CA LEU A 75 15.66 -23.19 -20.99
C LEU A 75 15.85 -23.68 -22.42
N ALA A 76 14.83 -23.54 -23.25
CA ALA A 76 14.89 -23.98 -24.65
C ALA A 76 15.89 -23.16 -25.48
N ASP A 77 16.18 -21.92 -25.05
CA ASP A 77 16.94 -20.95 -25.83
C ASP A 77 18.46 -21.00 -25.54
N THR A 78 18.94 -21.96 -24.74
CA THR A 78 20.38 -22.16 -24.52
C THR A 78 20.99 -22.91 -25.72
N PRO A 79 22.02 -22.36 -26.39
CA PRO A 79 22.66 -22.98 -27.55
C PRO A 79 23.36 -24.31 -27.22
#